data_AF-A0A2S9Q3S8-F1
#
_entry.id   AF-A0A2S9Q3S8-F1
#
_cell.length_a   1.000
_cell.length_b   1.000
_cell.length_c   1.000
_cell.angle_alpha   90.00
_cell.angle_beta   90.00
_cell.angle_gamma   90.00
#
_symmetry.space_group_name_H-M   'P 1'
#
loop_
_entity.id
_entity.type
_entity.pdbx_description
1 polymer ?
#
loop_
_entity_poly.entity_id
_entity_poly.type
_entity_poly.pdbx_seq_one_letter_code
_entity_poly.pdbx_strand_id
1 'polypeptide(L)'
;MLCGLGAEATHRVIDQDLPLVLERFPLAKVVIISDVESPLQIGRSLELGAKGFIGMSSTFEIVLAAIRLVWAGGIFIPASSIGGTNMASAAPQEAKLQLVGLTPRQIEIVKCLRRGERNMDIAKKFGLKESTVSVHIRNIMEKLKVKSRMEIIYLTKGMFED
;
A
#
# COMPACT_ATOMS: atom_id res chain seq x y z
N MET A 1 2.99 -20.29 -12.69
CA MET A 1 3.49 -19.36 -11.65
C MET A 1 4.74 -18.72 -12.17
N LEU A 2 4.96 -17.43 -11.90
CA LEU A 2 6.19 -16.73 -12.23
C LEU A 2 6.91 -16.34 -10.94
N CYS A 3 8.23 -16.33 -10.95
CA CYS A 3 9.04 -16.24 -9.74
C CYS A 3 10.17 -15.23 -9.92
N GLY A 4 10.30 -14.28 -8.99
CA GLY A 4 11.38 -13.28 -8.97
C GLY A 4 12.06 -13.23 -7.60
N LEU A 5 13.40 -13.32 -7.61
CA LEU A 5 14.24 -13.21 -6.42
C LEU A 5 14.96 -11.85 -6.42
N GLY A 6 14.68 -11.03 -5.42
CA GLY A 6 15.14 -9.65 -5.34
C GLY A 6 14.32 -8.68 -6.20
N ALA A 7 14.42 -7.39 -5.88
CA ALA A 7 13.53 -6.36 -6.43
C ALA A 7 13.60 -6.22 -7.96
N GLU A 8 14.79 -6.32 -8.55
CA GLU A 8 14.98 -6.20 -10.01
C GLU A 8 14.40 -7.40 -10.77
N ALA A 9 14.60 -8.62 -10.26
CA ALA A 9 14.05 -9.82 -10.89
C ALA A 9 12.52 -9.82 -10.80
N THR A 10 11.97 -9.44 -9.65
CA THR A 10 10.52 -9.31 -9.48
C THR A 10 9.93 -8.26 -10.42
N HIS A 11 10.59 -7.11 -10.58
CA HIS A 11 10.17 -6.09 -11.55
C HIS A 11 10.18 -6.64 -12.98
N ARG A 12 11.24 -7.37 -13.38
CA ARG A 12 11.34 -7.97 -14.71
C ARG A 12 10.20 -8.97 -14.95
N VAL A 13 9.95 -9.84 -13.97
CA VAL A 13 8.88 -10.83 -14.03
C VAL A 13 7.51 -10.18 -14.21
N ILE A 14 7.27 -9.08 -13.51
CA ILE A 14 5.98 -8.38 -13.56
C ILE A 14 5.82 -7.59 -14.87
N ASP A 15 6.80 -6.78 -15.26
CA ASP A 15 6.64 -5.87 -16.40
C ASP A 15 6.98 -6.48 -17.76
N GLN A 16 7.70 -7.61 -17.80
CA GLN A 16 8.10 -8.27 -19.04
C GLN A 16 7.47 -9.65 -19.18
N ASP A 17 7.71 -10.55 -18.23
CA ASP A 17 7.33 -11.97 -18.40
C ASP A 17 5.81 -12.19 -18.28
N LEU A 18 5.16 -11.52 -17.34
CA LEU A 18 3.72 -11.65 -17.10
C LEU A 18 2.88 -11.25 -18.34
N PRO A 19 3.07 -10.08 -18.98
CA PRO A 19 2.38 -9.74 -20.22
C PRO A 19 2.60 -10.77 -21.32
N LEU A 20 3.83 -11.24 -21.52
CA LEU A 20 4.16 -12.24 -22.55
C LEU A 20 3.43 -13.57 -22.32
N VAL A 21 3.33 -14.00 -21.06
CA VAL A 21 2.58 -15.22 -20.71
C VAL A 21 1.09 -15.03 -20.96
N LEU A 22 0.52 -13.89 -20.60
CA LEU A 22 -0.91 -13.62 -20.79
C LEU A 22 -1.28 -13.42 -22.26
N GLU A 23 -0.39 -12.85 -23.07
CA GLU A 23 -0.57 -12.76 -24.53
C GLU A 23 -0.61 -14.17 -25.16
N ARG A 24 0.32 -15.04 -24.75
CA ARG A 24 0.41 -16.41 -25.28
C ARG A 24 -0.67 -17.35 -24.73
N PHE A 25 -1.13 -17.10 -23.50
CA PHE A 25 -2.12 -17.91 -22.81
C PHE A 25 -3.18 -17.01 -22.14
N PRO A 26 -4.15 -16.46 -22.90
CA PRO A 26 -5.10 -15.47 -22.39
C PRO A 26 -5.99 -15.95 -21.24
N LEU A 27 -6.18 -17.27 -21.12
CA LEU A 27 -6.98 -17.89 -20.05
C LEU A 27 -6.13 -18.35 -18.85
N ALA A 28 -4.80 -18.18 -18.89
CA ALA A 28 -3.93 -18.61 -17.82
C ALA A 28 -4.16 -17.78 -16.56
N LYS A 29 -4.26 -18.48 -15.42
CA LYS A 29 -4.31 -17.85 -14.10
C LYS A 29 -2.90 -17.78 -13.55
N VAL A 30 -2.28 -16.60 -13.64
CA VAL A 30 -0.88 -16.41 -13.25
C VAL A 30 -0.80 -15.92 -11.81
N VAL A 31 0.07 -16.56 -11.02
CA VAL A 31 0.44 -16.15 -9.67
C VAL A 31 1.92 -15.81 -9.65
N ILE A 32 2.26 -14.68 -9.04
CA ILE A 32 3.63 -14.22 -8.81
C ILE A 32 4.13 -14.73 -7.45
N ILE A 33 5.35 -15.23 -7.42
CA ILE A 33 6.06 -15.61 -6.20
C ILE A 33 7.29 -14.71 -6.08
N SER A 34 7.48 -14.07 -4.93
CA SER A 34 8.67 -13.24 -4.69
C SER A 34 9.07 -13.16 -3.22
N ASP A 35 10.35 -12.97 -2.94
CA ASP A 35 10.89 -12.58 -1.64
C ASP A 35 10.69 -11.10 -1.31
N VAL A 36 10.33 -10.27 -2.31
CA VAL A 36 10.04 -8.84 -2.15
C VAL A 36 8.53 -8.59 -2.19
N GLU A 37 7.94 -8.27 -1.04
CA GLU A 37 6.50 -7.99 -0.89
C GLU A 37 6.21 -6.48 -0.89
N SER A 38 6.57 -5.80 -1.98
CA SER A 38 6.28 -4.37 -2.13
C SER A 38 4.83 -4.13 -2.58
N PRO A 39 4.01 -3.30 -1.88
CA PRO A 39 2.65 -2.98 -2.31
C PRO A 39 2.56 -2.44 -3.74
N LEU A 40 3.59 -1.71 -4.19
CA LEU A 40 3.67 -1.19 -5.56
C LEU A 40 3.82 -2.31 -6.58
N GLN A 41 4.68 -3.30 -6.32
CA GLN A 41 4.88 -4.45 -7.20
C GLN A 41 3.65 -5.37 -7.20
N ILE A 42 3.04 -5.57 -6.03
CA ILE A 42 1.81 -6.35 -5.90
C ILE A 42 0.69 -5.68 -6.71
N GLY A 43 0.45 -4.38 -6.52
CA GLY A 43 -0.53 -3.61 -7.29
C GLY A 43 -0.27 -3.68 -8.79
N ARG A 44 0.97 -3.40 -9.22
CA ARG A 44 1.38 -3.47 -10.63
C ARG A 44 1.12 -4.85 -11.25
N SER A 45 1.42 -5.93 -10.52
CA SER A 45 1.16 -7.30 -11.01
C SER A 45 -0.33 -7.56 -11.26
N LEU A 46 -1.21 -7.02 -10.40
CA LEU A 46 -2.66 -7.15 -10.53
C LEU A 46 -3.20 -6.32 -11.70
N GLU A 47 -2.71 -5.09 -11.87
CA GLU A 47 -3.04 -4.23 -13.02
C GLU A 47 -2.70 -4.92 -14.34
N LEU A 48 -1.58 -5.65 -14.39
CA LEU A 48 -1.14 -6.43 -15.54
C LEU A 48 -1.83 -7.79 -15.68
N GLY A 49 -2.79 -8.12 -14.82
CA GLY A 49 -3.66 -9.29 -14.97
C GLY A 49 -3.24 -10.52 -14.15
N ALA A 50 -2.26 -10.42 -13.27
CA ALA A 50 -1.98 -11.49 -12.31
C ALA A 50 -3.21 -11.76 -11.43
N LYS A 51 -3.41 -13.03 -11.07
CA LYS A 51 -4.48 -13.50 -10.19
C LYS A 51 -4.00 -13.79 -8.77
N GLY A 52 -2.72 -13.60 -8.49
CA GLY A 52 -2.27 -13.54 -7.11
C GLY A 52 -0.79 -13.24 -6.94
N PHE A 53 -0.43 -12.96 -5.69
CA PHE A 53 0.92 -12.72 -5.25
C PHE A 53 1.20 -13.51 -3.98
N ILE A 54 2.34 -14.18 -3.90
CA ILE A 54 2.73 -15.01 -2.76
C ILE A 54 4.16 -14.62 -2.36
N GLY A 55 4.34 -14.28 -1.09
CA GLY A 55 5.67 -14.11 -0.51
C GLY A 55 6.41 -15.45 -0.45
N MET A 56 7.70 -15.51 -0.80
CA MET A 56 8.53 -16.73 -0.68
C MET A 56 8.65 -17.23 0.77
N SER A 57 8.37 -16.37 1.75
CA SER A 57 8.29 -16.70 3.18
C SER A 57 6.97 -17.39 3.58
N SER A 58 6.00 -17.49 2.66
CA SER A 58 4.70 -18.10 2.92
C SER A 58 4.84 -19.58 3.21
N THR A 59 4.04 -20.10 4.15
CA THR A 59 3.99 -21.53 4.43
C THR A 59 3.36 -22.30 3.26
N PHE A 60 3.65 -23.60 3.18
CA PHE A 60 3.11 -24.45 2.13
C PHE A 60 1.57 -24.46 2.10
N GLU A 61 0.93 -24.40 3.27
CA GLU A 61 -0.53 -24.34 3.42
C GLU A 61 -1.10 -23.07 2.80
N ILE A 62 -0.41 -21.93 2.98
CA ILE A 62 -0.80 -20.65 2.38
C ILE A 62 -0.71 -20.74 0.85
N VAL A 63 0.39 -21.31 0.33
CA VAL A 63 0.57 -21.50 -1.11
C VAL A 63 -0.55 -22.37 -1.69
N LEU A 64 -0.88 -23.47 -1.02
CA LEU A 64 -1.94 -24.38 -1.47
C LEU A 64 -3.32 -23.69 -1.46
N ALA A 65 -3.62 -22.93 -0.40
CA ALA A 65 -4.86 -22.16 -0.30
C ALA A 65 -4.95 -21.10 -1.41
N ALA A 66 -3.86 -20.38 -1.67
CA ALA A 66 -3.76 -19.38 -2.72
C ALA A 66 -4.03 -19.98 -4.11
N ILE A 67 -3.39 -21.12 -4.43
CA ILE A 67 -3.60 -21.82 -5.70
C ILE A 67 -5.06 -22.23 -5.87
N ARG A 68 -5.68 -22.80 -4.82
CA ARG A 68 -7.10 -23.20 -4.86
C ARG A 68 -8.03 -22.00 -5.07
N LEU A 69 -7.77 -20.89 -4.39
CA LEU A 69 -8.54 -19.66 -4.53
C LEU A 69 -8.46 -19.12 -5.98
N VAL A 70 -7.26 -19.04 -6.52
CA VAL A 70 -7.02 -18.59 -7.89
C VAL A 70 -7.67 -19.54 -8.90
N TRP A 71 -7.57 -20.84 -8.67
CA TRP A 71 -8.24 -21.84 -9.49
C TRP A 71 -9.77 -21.69 -9.49
N ALA A 72 -10.36 -21.31 -8.35
CA ALA A 72 -11.79 -21.01 -8.25
C ALA A 72 -12.18 -19.65 -8.88
N GLY A 73 -11.23 -18.86 -9.35
CA GLY A 73 -11.45 -17.54 -9.97
C GLY A 73 -11.31 -16.36 -9.00
N GLY A 74 -10.92 -16.63 -7.75
CA GLY A 74 -10.56 -15.59 -6.79
C GLY A 74 -9.17 -14.99 -7.05
N ILE A 75 -8.80 -14.02 -6.22
CA ILE A 75 -7.48 -13.38 -6.24
C ILE A 75 -6.85 -13.55 -4.86
N PHE A 76 -5.62 -14.07 -4.81
CA PHE A 76 -4.87 -14.20 -3.56
C PHE A 76 -3.81 -13.10 -3.45
N ILE A 77 -3.86 -12.34 -2.35
CA ILE A 77 -2.91 -11.28 -2.05
C ILE A 77 -2.56 -11.39 -0.56
N PRO A 78 -1.29 -11.28 -0.13
CA PRO A 78 -0.93 -11.39 1.28
C PRO A 78 -1.58 -10.28 2.11
N ALA A 79 -2.12 -10.59 3.29
CA ALA A 79 -2.80 -9.59 4.13
C ALA A 79 -1.91 -8.40 4.51
N SER A 80 -0.59 -8.61 4.59
CA SER A 80 0.44 -7.58 4.76
C SER A 80 0.38 -6.47 3.69
N SER A 81 -0.11 -6.79 2.50
CA SER A 81 -0.25 -5.86 1.37
C SER A 81 -1.65 -5.26 1.21
N ILE A 82 -2.64 -5.72 2.00
CA ILE A 82 -4.03 -5.21 2.01
C ILE A 82 -4.13 -3.87 2.78
N GLY A 83 -3.04 -3.36 3.34
CA GLY A 83 -2.94 -1.99 3.85
C GLY A 83 -3.00 -0.91 2.75
N GLY A 84 -3.92 -1.02 1.79
CA GLY A 84 -4.04 -0.10 0.66
C GLY A 84 -5.11 -0.43 -0.38
N THR A 85 -5.77 -1.60 -0.33
CA THR A 85 -6.79 -1.98 -1.32
C THR A 85 -8.08 -2.37 -0.63
N ASN A 86 -9.03 -1.42 -0.57
CA ASN A 86 -10.44 -1.71 -0.42
C ASN A 86 -10.90 -2.49 -1.65
N MET A 87 -10.72 -3.81 -1.63
CA MET A 87 -11.39 -4.74 -2.54
C MET A 87 -12.86 -4.87 -2.12
N ALA A 88 -13.58 -3.75 -2.20
CA ALA A 88 -15.03 -3.71 -2.20
C ALA A 88 -15.46 -2.52 -3.08
N SER A 89 -16.11 -2.87 -4.18
CA SER A 89 -16.69 -2.00 -5.20
C SER A 89 -15.77 -1.37 -6.25
N ALA A 90 -16.05 -1.79 -7.48
CA ALA A 90 -15.68 -1.13 -8.71
C ALA A 90 -16.11 0.35 -8.71
N ALA A 91 -15.12 1.24 -8.87
CA ALA A 91 -15.25 2.52 -9.57
C ALA A 91 -13.82 3.04 -9.86
N PRO A 92 -13.54 3.60 -11.04
CA PRO A 92 -12.25 4.19 -11.34
C PRO A 92 -12.20 5.57 -10.68
N GLN A 93 -11.48 5.69 -9.57
CA GLN A 93 -11.17 7.01 -9.03
C GLN A 93 -9.73 7.05 -8.53
N GLU A 94 -8.91 7.63 -9.42
CA GLU A 94 -7.77 8.50 -9.16
C GLU A 94 -6.95 8.24 -7.90
N ALA A 95 -5.67 7.94 -8.15
CA ALA A 95 -4.54 8.01 -7.26
C ALA A 95 -4.74 8.98 -6.08
N LYS A 96 -5.32 8.48 -5.00
CA LYS A 96 -5.15 9.03 -3.66
C LYS A 96 -4.47 7.96 -2.87
N LEU A 97 -3.21 8.23 -2.51
CA LEU A 97 -2.58 7.69 -1.32
C LEU A 97 -3.53 7.97 -0.14
N GLN A 98 -4.53 7.10 0.03
CA GLN A 98 -5.39 7.11 1.20
C GLN A 98 -4.44 6.97 2.38
N LEU A 99 -4.64 7.80 3.39
CA LEU A 99 -3.84 7.80 4.60
C LEU A 99 -4.15 6.53 5.39
N VAL A 100 -3.68 5.39 4.90
CA VAL A 100 -3.97 4.08 5.47
C VAL A 100 -3.51 4.12 6.93
N GLY A 101 -4.49 4.07 7.83
CA GLY A 101 -4.29 4.07 9.27
C GLY A 101 -4.41 5.42 9.98
N LEU A 102 -4.43 6.59 9.31
CA LEU A 102 -4.66 7.86 9.99
C LEU A 102 -6.15 8.15 10.16
N THR A 103 -6.55 8.64 11.35
CA THR A 103 -7.93 9.07 11.58
C THR A 103 -8.21 10.40 10.89
N PRO A 104 -9.48 10.77 10.62
CA PRO A 104 -9.83 12.06 10.02
C PRO A 104 -9.18 13.25 10.73
N ARG A 105 -9.13 13.20 12.07
CA ARG A 105 -8.48 14.24 12.88
C ARG A 105 -6.97 14.30 12.67
N GLN A 106 -6.31 13.16 12.51
CA GLN A 106 -4.87 13.10 12.22
C GLN A 106 -4.55 13.67 10.84
N ILE A 107 -5.43 13.46 9.86
CA ILE A 107 -5.30 14.03 8.50
C ILE A 107 -5.36 15.55 8.55
N GLU A 108 -6.32 16.12 9.29
CA GLU A 108 -6.43 17.57 9.50
C GLU A 108 -5.16 18.16 10.14
N ILE A 109 -4.59 17.47 11.13
CA ILE A 109 -3.34 17.87 11.78
C ILE A 109 -2.19 17.83 10.77
N VAL A 110 -2.04 16.77 9.96
CA VAL A 110 -1.02 16.67 8.91
C VAL A 110 -1.11 17.84 7.92
N LYS A 111 -2.31 18.23 7.49
CA LYS A 111 -2.50 19.42 6.63
C LYS A 111 -1.98 20.70 7.28
N CYS A 112 -2.21 20.86 8.58
CA CYS A 112 -1.69 22.02 9.31
C CYS A 112 -0.15 21.97 9.47
N LEU A 113 0.42 20.77 9.69
CA LEU A 113 1.87 20.59 9.71
C LEU A 113 2.51 20.98 8.37
N ARG A 114 1.88 20.62 7.25
CA ARG A 114 2.36 20.99 5.91
C ARG A 114 2.37 22.50 5.66
N ARG A 115 1.42 23.23 6.25
CA ARG A 115 1.39 24.70 6.22
C ARG A 115 2.40 25.35 7.18
N GLY A 116 3.22 24.57 7.88
CA GLY A 116 4.18 25.07 8.86
C GLY A 116 3.54 25.54 10.17
N GLU A 117 2.28 25.20 10.43
CA GLU A 117 1.59 25.61 11.66
C GLU A 117 2.26 24.98 12.90
N ARG A 118 2.46 25.78 13.97
CA ARG A 118 3.01 25.29 15.25
C ARG A 118 1.93 24.57 16.06
N ASN A 119 2.34 23.77 17.04
CA ASN A 119 1.40 22.99 17.86
C ASN A 119 0.38 23.87 18.58
N MET A 120 0.82 25.04 19.08
CA MET A 120 -0.06 26.03 19.68
C MET A 120 -1.12 26.58 18.71
N ASP A 121 -0.75 26.81 17.45
CA ASP A 121 -1.66 27.38 16.44
C ASP A 121 -2.70 26.32 16.00
N ILE A 122 -2.25 25.06 15.84
CA ILE A 122 -3.11 23.89 15.60
C ILE A 122 -4.06 23.68 16.78
N ALA A 123 -3.58 23.80 18.02
CA ALA A 123 -4.37 23.64 19.22
C ALA A 123 -5.53 24.66 19.28
N LYS A 124 -5.24 25.94 19.01
CA LYS A 124 -6.26 27.00 18.95
C LYS A 124 -7.31 26.72 17.87
N LYS A 125 -6.87 26.36 16.67
CA LYS A 125 -7.74 26.06 15.51
C LYS A 125 -8.75 24.95 15.79
N PHE A 126 -8.34 24.00 16.63
CA PHE A 126 -9.08 22.78 16.89
C PHE A 126 -9.73 22.71 18.27
N GLY A 127 -9.60 23.77 19.08
CA GLY A 127 -10.10 23.81 20.47
C GLY A 127 -9.45 22.78 21.39
N LEU A 128 -8.18 22.43 21.13
CA LEU A 128 -7.42 21.42 21.86
C LEU A 128 -6.35 22.06 22.77
N LYS A 129 -5.81 21.26 23.70
CA LYS A 129 -4.58 21.63 24.41
C LYS A 129 -3.37 21.32 23.53
N GLU A 130 -2.30 22.10 23.66
CA GLU A 130 -1.05 21.88 22.92
C GLU A 130 -0.46 20.47 23.17
N SER A 131 -0.55 19.99 24.40
CA SER A 131 -0.13 18.63 24.77
C SER A 131 -0.91 17.54 24.00
N THR A 132 -2.20 17.74 23.76
CA THR A 132 -3.04 16.83 22.97
C THR A 132 -2.60 16.80 21.51
N VAL A 133 -2.25 17.97 20.94
CA VAL A 133 -1.70 18.04 19.57
C VAL A 133 -0.37 17.30 19.48
N SER A 134 0.51 17.43 20.47
CA SER A 134 1.77 16.69 20.54
C SER A 134 1.57 15.17 20.58
N VAL A 135 0.58 14.68 21.32
CA VAL A 135 0.21 13.25 21.34
C VAL A 135 -0.28 12.80 19.96
N HIS A 136 -1.13 13.59 19.30
CA HIS A 136 -1.58 13.26 17.95
C HIS A 136 -0.42 13.18 16.95
N ILE A 137 0.54 14.12 17.01
CA ILE A 137 1.74 14.11 16.15
C ILE A 137 2.59 12.86 16.42
N ARG A 138 2.78 12.47 17.68
CA ARG A 138 3.49 11.23 18.03
C ARG A 138 2.80 10.00 17.42
N ASN A 139 1.49 9.88 17.59
CA ASN A 139 0.74 8.76 17.03
C ASN A 139 0.76 8.75 15.49
N ILE A 140 0.85 9.92 14.85
CA ILE A 140 1.06 10.03 13.40
C ILE A 140 2.45 9.52 13.03
N MET A 141 3.50 9.92 13.76
CA MET A 141 4.87 9.45 13.52
C MET A 141 4.98 7.93 13.65
N GLU A 142 4.37 7.34 14.67
CA GLU A 142 4.34 5.88 14.88
C GLU A 142 3.63 5.16 13.73
N LYS A 143 2.48 5.67 13.28
CA LYS A 143 1.72 5.10 12.16
C LYS A 143 2.44 5.23 10.81
N LEU A 144 3.13 6.34 10.59
CA LEU A 144 3.89 6.59 9.36
C LEU A 144 5.32 6.03 9.42
N LYS A 145 5.73 5.44 10.55
CA LYS A 145 7.09 4.91 10.82
C LYS A 145 8.20 5.95 10.57
N VAL A 146 7.92 7.20 10.90
CA VAL A 146 8.87 8.32 10.78
C VAL A 146 9.34 8.79 12.15
N LYS A 147 10.51 9.42 12.20
CA LYS A 147 11.16 9.82 13.45
C LYS A 147 11.04 11.31 13.76
N SER A 148 10.62 12.12 12.78
CA SER A 148 10.55 13.57 12.93
C SER A 148 9.30 14.18 12.29
N ARG A 149 8.89 15.34 12.81
CA ARG A 149 7.86 16.21 12.20
C ARG A 149 8.20 16.55 10.75
N MET A 150 9.48 16.76 10.47
CA MET A 150 9.96 17.10 9.12
C MET A 150 9.78 15.93 8.15
N GLU A 151 10.04 14.70 8.60
CA GLU A 151 9.76 13.51 7.79
C GLU A 151 8.26 13.33 7.50
N ILE A 152 7.37 13.68 8.44
CA ILE A 152 5.92 13.71 8.16
C ILE A 152 5.62 14.66 6.99
N ILE A 153 6.16 15.88 7.04
CA ILE A 153 5.93 16.91 6.01
C ILE A 153 6.51 16.45 4.66
N TYR A 154 7.71 15.88 4.67
CA TYR A 154 8.38 15.38 3.46
C TYR A 154 7.62 14.21 2.82
N LEU A 155 7.24 13.20 3.60
CA LEU A 155 6.49 12.02 3.13
C LEU A 155 5.13 12.41 2.54
N THR A 156 4.49 13.43 3.10
CA THR A 156 3.13 13.85 2.72
C THR A 156 3.10 14.93 1.62
N LYS A 157 4.26 15.26 1.05
CA LYS A 157 4.41 16.31 0.01
C LYS A 157 3.60 16.02 -1.26
N GLY A 158 3.54 14.76 -1.70
CA GLY A 158 2.76 14.34 -2.87
C GLY A 158 1.31 13.93 -2.58
N MET A 159 0.83 14.05 -1.33
CA MET A 159 -0.44 13.46 -0.89
C MET A 159 -1.62 14.43 -0.85
N PHE A 160 -1.35 15.72 -0.86
CA PHE A 160 -2.37 16.78 -0.92
C PHE A 160 -1.85 17.81 -1.93
N GLU A 161 -2.37 17.76 -3.15
CA GLU A 161 -2.21 18.89 -4.08
C GLU A 161 -2.98 20.08 -3.50
N ASP A 162 -2.35 21.25 -3.57
CA ASP A 162 -2.99 22.54 -3.24
C ASP A 162 -3.83 23.01 -4.43
#